data_AF-A0A2W6UF48-F1
#
_entry.id   AF-A0A2W6UF48-F1
#
_cell.length_a   1.000
_cell.length_b   1.000
_cell.length_c   1.000
_cell.angle_alpha   90.00
_cell.angle_beta   90.00
_cell.angle_gamma   90.00
#
_symmetry.space_group_name_H-M   'P 1'
#
loop_
_entity.id
_entity.type
_entity.pdbx_description
1 polymer ?
#
loop_
_entity_poly.entity_id
_entity_poly.type
_entity_poly.pdbx_seq_one_letter_code
_entity_poly.pdbx_strand_id
1 'polypeptide(L)'
;MSVDKSILEKQSNQELEQYILPQSKRVDDAKIYAFEILKSRGYEFSPEQMERNQELINTKTERKNINIHPNYKRSAELIYLTGALGIGNLIWHYETLDSGIKIFIALVSLAFMFGIGYLISRGNEWIKYVLLVLFALGLIGIIFIIANLAKDPVTGVVNIVQTLLQIWALVLLFKVPNKKENP
;
A
#
# COMPACT_ATOMS: atom_id res chain seq x y z
N MET A 1 -15.79 14.17 12.15
CA MET A 1 -14.95 15.39 11.99
C MET A 1 -13.50 14.99 12.18
N SER A 2 -12.63 15.33 11.24
CA SER A 2 -11.18 15.12 11.39
C SER A 2 -10.54 16.44 11.82
N VAL A 3 -9.62 16.38 12.77
CA VAL A 3 -8.91 17.56 13.30
C VAL A 3 -7.60 17.72 12.53
N ASP A 4 -7.29 18.92 12.05
CA ASP A 4 -6.03 19.18 11.36
C ASP A 4 -4.86 19.14 12.36
N LYS A 5 -3.90 18.26 12.11
CA LYS A 5 -2.70 18.07 12.94
C LYS A 5 -1.88 19.36 13.06
N SER A 6 -1.83 20.18 12.01
CA SER A 6 -1.08 21.44 11.97
C SER A 6 -1.57 22.48 12.98
N ILE A 7 -2.84 22.39 13.40
CA ILE A 7 -3.42 23.26 14.44
C ILE A 7 -2.91 22.82 15.82
N LEU A 8 -2.82 21.52 16.06
CA LEU A 8 -2.32 20.94 17.32
C LEU A 8 -0.81 21.13 17.48
N GLU A 9 -0.05 21.15 16.38
CA GLU A 9 1.39 21.41 16.42
C GLU A 9 1.77 22.79 16.96
N LYS A 10 0.84 23.75 16.94
CA LYS A 10 1.03 25.08 17.52
C LYS A 10 0.78 25.13 19.03
N GLN A 11 0.18 24.08 19.60
CA GLN A 11 -0.17 24.02 21.02
C GLN A 11 1.05 23.66 21.88
N SER A 12 1.03 24.13 23.13
CA SER A 12 2.07 23.81 24.11
C SER A 12 1.97 22.35 24.56
N ASN A 13 3.03 21.80 25.16
CA ASN A 13 2.98 20.43 25.70
C ASN A 13 1.88 20.28 26.76
N GLN A 14 1.72 21.27 27.64
CA GLN A 14 0.69 21.29 28.67
C GLN A 14 -0.73 21.26 28.08
N GLU A 15 -0.94 21.95 26.96
CA GLU A 15 -2.22 21.92 26.24
C GLU A 15 -2.47 20.56 25.58
N LEU A 16 -1.45 19.97 24.96
CA LEU A 16 -1.53 18.66 24.30
C LEU A 16 -1.75 17.52 25.31
N GLU A 17 -1.21 17.64 26.52
CA GLU A 17 -1.43 16.67 27.60
C GLU A 17 -2.92 16.52 27.94
N GLN A 18 -3.70 17.61 27.87
CA GLN A 18 -5.14 17.57 28.11
C GLN A 18 -5.89 16.67 27.12
N TYR A 19 -5.32 16.41 25.94
CA TYR A 19 -5.93 15.54 24.94
C TYR A 19 -5.73 14.06 25.28
N ILE A 20 -4.60 13.69 25.87
CA ILE A 20 -4.23 12.29 26.17
C ILE A 20 -4.73 11.80 27.54
N LEU A 21 -5.32 12.69 28.35
CA LEU A 21 -5.95 12.33 29.62
C LEU A 21 -7.11 11.33 29.41
N PRO A 22 -7.27 10.32 30.29
CA PRO A 22 -8.34 9.33 30.19
C PRO A 22 -9.75 9.94 30.07
N GLN A 23 -10.00 11.00 30.83
CA GLN A 23 -11.26 11.74 30.89
C GLN A 23 -11.47 12.73 29.72
N SER A 24 -10.53 12.81 28.79
CA SER A 24 -10.59 13.73 27.65
C SER A 24 -11.80 13.40 26.76
N LYS A 25 -12.68 14.38 26.56
CA LYS A 25 -13.83 14.32 25.63
C LYS A 25 -13.45 14.62 24.17
N ARG A 26 -12.15 14.73 23.87
CA ARG A 26 -11.66 15.02 22.52
C ARG A 26 -11.86 13.81 21.59
N VAL A 27 -12.00 14.08 20.30
CA VAL A 27 -12.12 13.05 19.26
C VAL A 27 -10.85 12.22 19.14
N ASP A 28 -10.97 10.94 18.79
CA ASP A 28 -9.86 9.98 18.66
C ASP A 28 -8.71 10.52 17.80
N ASP A 29 -9.01 11.22 16.70
CA ASP A 29 -8.03 11.88 15.83
C ASP A 29 -7.13 12.85 16.60
N ALA A 30 -7.74 13.73 17.40
CA ALA A 30 -7.01 14.75 18.15
C ALA A 30 -6.17 14.13 19.28
N LYS A 31 -6.65 13.05 19.92
CA LYS A 31 -5.90 12.31 20.94
C LYS A 31 -4.65 11.68 20.36
N ILE A 32 -4.78 11.02 19.20
CA ILE A 32 -3.67 10.37 18.51
C ILE A 32 -2.64 11.40 18.03
N TYR A 33 -3.10 12.51 17.42
CA TYR A 33 -2.19 13.56 16.98
C TYR A 33 -1.45 14.23 18.14
N ALA A 34 -2.15 14.52 19.25
CA ALA A 34 -1.51 15.08 20.43
C ALA A 34 -0.43 14.13 21.00
N PHE A 35 -0.73 12.83 21.07
CA PHE A 35 0.24 11.81 21.50
C PHE A 35 1.46 11.75 20.57
N GLU A 36 1.26 11.72 19.26
CA GLU A 36 2.35 11.71 18.27
C GLU A 36 3.23 12.96 18.38
N ILE A 37 2.63 14.14 18.53
CA ILE A 37 3.35 15.42 18.67
C ILE A 37 4.17 15.43 19.96
N LEU A 38 3.57 15.07 21.11
CA LEU A 38 4.28 14.99 22.39
C LEU A 38 5.45 14.01 22.32
N LYS A 39 5.25 12.82 21.72
CA LYS A 39 6.32 11.85 21.50
C LYS A 39 7.45 12.41 20.63
N SER A 40 7.12 13.11 19.55
CA SER A 40 8.12 13.75 18.68
C SER A 40 8.92 14.85 19.36
N ARG A 41 8.34 15.49 20.40
CA ARG A 41 8.98 16.52 21.21
C ARG A 41 9.80 15.96 22.38
N GLY A 42 9.90 14.64 22.52
CA GLY A 42 10.65 13.98 23.59
C GLY A 42 9.93 13.94 24.94
N TYR A 43 8.60 14.04 24.96
CA TYR A 43 7.82 13.87 26.19
C TYR A 43 7.94 12.44 26.73
N GLU A 44 8.22 12.31 28.02
CA GLU A 44 8.31 11.01 28.70
C GLU A 44 6.92 10.56 29.16
N PHE A 45 6.43 9.47 28.57
CA PHE A 45 5.15 8.86 28.95
C PHE A 45 5.36 7.76 29.98
N SER A 46 4.41 7.60 30.90
CA SER A 46 4.34 6.38 31.70
C SER A 46 4.05 5.16 30.81
N PRO A 47 4.44 3.94 31.24
CA PRO A 47 4.12 2.71 30.50
C PRO A 47 2.62 2.55 30.20
N GLU A 48 1.76 2.87 31.18
CA GLU A 48 0.30 2.83 31.04
C GLU A 48 -0.23 3.84 30.01
N GLN A 49 0.34 5.05 29.97
CA GLN A 49 -0.02 6.05 28.97
C GLN A 49 0.42 5.61 27.57
N MET A 50 1.60 5.00 27.45
CA MET A 50 2.09 4.47 26.19
C MET A 50 1.18 3.36 25.65
N GLU A 51 0.84 2.39 26.50
CA GLU A 51 -0.01 1.25 26.14
C GLU A 51 -1.40 1.71 25.70
N ARG A 52 -2.08 2.53 26.50
CA ARG A 52 -3.42 3.05 26.18
C ARG A 52 -3.46 3.82 24.86
N ASN A 53 -2.51 4.71 24.64
CA ASN A 53 -2.48 5.50 23.40
C ASN A 53 -2.12 4.63 22.18
N GLN A 54 -1.25 3.63 22.36
CA GLN A 54 -0.92 2.67 21.31
C GLN A 54 -2.13 1.80 20.96
N GLU A 55 -2.91 1.36 21.94
CA GLU A 55 -4.16 0.62 21.74
C GLU A 55 -5.20 1.46 20.97
N LEU A 56 -5.33 2.74 21.30
CA LEU A 56 -6.17 3.70 20.55
C LEU A 56 -5.76 3.81 19.07
N ILE A 57 -4.44 3.89 18.80
CA ILE A 57 -3.89 3.93 17.44
C ILE A 57 -4.19 2.62 16.70
N ASN A 58 -3.97 1.48 17.35
CA ASN A 58 -4.19 0.16 16.78
C ASN A 58 -5.68 -0.04 16.45
N THR A 59 -6.57 0.23 17.40
CA THR A 59 -8.03 0.14 17.22
C THR A 59 -8.53 1.03 16.09
N LYS A 60 -8.01 2.26 15.98
CA LYS A 60 -8.36 3.15 14.86
C LYS A 60 -7.83 2.62 13.52
N THR A 61 -6.61 2.09 13.51
CA THR A 61 -6.01 1.48 12.32
C THR A 61 -6.80 0.26 11.86
N GLU A 62 -7.24 -0.58 12.79
CA GLU A 62 -8.14 -1.71 12.54
C GLU A 62 -9.48 -1.25 12.00
N ARG A 63 -10.14 -0.27 12.63
CA ARG A 63 -11.39 0.32 12.12
C ARG A 63 -11.21 0.89 10.70
N LYS A 64 -10.09 1.56 10.41
CA LYS A 64 -9.77 2.02 9.06
C LYS A 64 -9.61 0.85 8.08
N ASN A 65 -8.94 -0.23 8.49
CA ASN A 65 -8.77 -1.44 7.69
C ASN A 65 -10.09 -2.19 7.44
N ILE A 66 -11.02 -2.19 8.39
CA ILE A 66 -12.38 -2.75 8.24
C ILE A 66 -13.19 -1.94 7.22
N ASN A 67 -12.97 -0.62 7.16
CA ASN A 67 -13.61 0.27 6.18
C ASN A 67 -13.00 0.19 4.77
N ILE A 68 -11.88 -0.50 4.57
CA ILE A 68 -11.32 -0.74 3.24
C ILE A 68 -12.03 -1.96 2.66
N HIS A 69 -12.64 -1.79 1.47
CA HIS A 69 -13.33 -2.88 0.79
C HIS A 69 -12.39 -4.10 0.61
N PRO A 70 -12.81 -5.33 0.95
CA PRO A 70 -11.95 -6.51 0.92
C PRO A 70 -11.24 -6.76 -0.42
N ASN A 71 -11.88 -6.37 -1.53
CA ASN A 71 -11.27 -6.48 -2.86
C ASN A 71 -9.99 -5.66 -3.02
N TYR A 72 -9.77 -4.57 -2.28
CA TYR A 72 -8.47 -3.88 -2.30
C TYR A 72 -7.36 -4.79 -1.77
N LYS A 73 -7.58 -5.45 -0.62
CA LYS A 73 -6.58 -6.37 -0.06
C LYS A 73 -6.32 -7.56 -0.99
N ARG A 74 -7.39 -8.18 -1.49
CA ARG A 74 -7.27 -9.29 -2.47
C ARG A 74 -6.55 -8.86 -3.74
N SER A 75 -6.81 -7.66 -4.24
CA SER A 75 -6.11 -7.13 -5.42
C SER A 75 -4.63 -6.89 -5.13
N ALA A 76 -4.29 -6.34 -3.96
CA ALA A 76 -2.89 -6.15 -3.55
C ALA A 76 -2.14 -7.50 -3.47
N GLU A 77 -2.77 -8.53 -2.90
CA GLU A 77 -2.19 -9.88 -2.82
C GLU A 77 -1.84 -10.45 -4.21
N LEU A 78 -2.73 -10.28 -5.20
CA LEU A 78 -2.48 -10.70 -6.58
C LEU A 78 -1.33 -9.92 -7.23
N ILE A 79 -1.22 -8.61 -6.95
CA ILE A 79 -0.11 -7.79 -7.43
C ILE A 79 1.21 -8.18 -6.74
N TYR A 80 1.20 -8.47 -5.44
CA TYR A 80 2.39 -8.97 -4.74
C TYR A 80 2.82 -10.35 -5.26
N LEU A 81 1.87 -11.23 -5.56
CA LEU A 81 2.16 -12.51 -6.18
C LEU A 81 2.79 -12.33 -7.58
N THR A 82 2.30 -11.35 -8.35
CA THR A 82 2.92 -10.94 -9.62
C THR A 82 4.35 -10.45 -9.40
N GLY A 83 4.58 -9.63 -8.37
CA GLY A 83 5.91 -9.21 -7.91
C GLY A 83 6.84 -10.37 -7.59
N ALA A 84 6.37 -11.33 -6.81
CA ALA A 84 7.11 -12.54 -6.42
C ALA A 84 7.47 -13.41 -7.64
N LEU A 85 6.56 -13.57 -8.59
CA LEU A 85 6.84 -14.23 -9.87
C LEU A 85 7.93 -13.49 -10.66
N GLY A 86 7.94 -12.15 -10.61
CA GLY A 86 8.99 -11.34 -11.24
C GLY A 86 10.36 -11.56 -10.60
N ILE A 87 10.42 -11.69 -9.26
CA ILE A 87 11.64 -12.08 -8.55
C ILE A 87 12.08 -13.48 -8.98
N GLY A 88 11.15 -14.44 -9.04
CA GLY A 88 11.44 -15.80 -9.49
C GLY A 88 12.02 -15.81 -10.90
N ASN A 89 11.46 -15.02 -11.81
CA ASN A 89 11.95 -14.91 -13.18
C ASN A 89 13.35 -14.25 -13.25
N LEU A 90 13.61 -13.27 -12.40
CA LEU A 90 14.91 -12.62 -12.29
C LEU A 90 16.00 -13.57 -11.76
N ILE A 91 15.66 -14.42 -10.78
CA ILE A 91 16.56 -15.46 -10.28
C ILE A 91 16.83 -16.49 -11.37
N TRP A 92 15.81 -16.90 -12.12
CA TRP A 92 15.97 -17.83 -13.24
C TRP A 92 16.92 -17.28 -14.31
N HIS A 93 16.86 -15.97 -14.57
CA HIS A 93 17.70 -15.27 -15.55
C HIS A 93 18.83 -14.47 -14.91
N TYR A 94 19.41 -14.93 -13.79
CA TYR A 94 20.42 -14.16 -13.08
C TYR A 94 21.64 -13.80 -13.96
N GLU A 95 21.97 -14.65 -14.93
CA GLU A 95 23.04 -14.43 -15.93
C GLU A 95 22.80 -13.18 -16.79
N THR A 96 21.55 -12.72 -16.93
CA THR A 96 21.21 -11.49 -17.65
C THR A 96 21.53 -10.22 -16.86
N LEU A 97 21.82 -10.33 -15.56
CA LEU A 97 22.20 -9.23 -14.66
C LEU A 97 23.71 -8.96 -14.71
N ASP A 98 24.25 -8.89 -15.92
CA ASP A 98 25.69 -8.73 -16.20
C ASP A 98 26.23 -7.29 -15.99
N SER A 99 25.35 -6.33 -15.70
CA SER A 99 25.69 -4.92 -15.66
C SER A 99 24.91 -4.17 -14.58
N GLY A 100 25.57 -3.18 -13.97
CA GLY A 100 24.98 -2.36 -12.91
C GLY A 100 23.69 -1.65 -13.34
N ILE A 101 23.58 -1.26 -14.62
CA ILE A 101 22.36 -0.65 -15.18
C ILE A 101 21.19 -1.64 -15.19
N LYS A 102 21.42 -2.90 -15.63
CA LYS A 102 20.36 -3.92 -15.64
C LYS A 102 19.91 -4.28 -14.22
N ILE A 103 20.85 -4.39 -13.28
CA ILE A 103 20.55 -4.60 -11.86
C ILE A 103 19.71 -3.45 -11.30
N PHE A 104 20.09 -2.20 -11.60
CA PHE A 104 19.34 -1.02 -11.15
C PHE A 104 17.91 -1.01 -11.72
N ILE A 105 17.74 -1.27 -13.03
CA ILE A 105 16.43 -1.35 -13.67
C ILE A 105 15.56 -2.43 -13.01
N ALA A 106 16.12 -3.60 -12.73
CA ALA A 106 15.42 -4.67 -12.05
C ALA A 106 14.94 -4.26 -10.65
N LEU A 107 15.82 -3.64 -9.85
CA LEU A 107 15.47 -3.18 -8.50
C LEU A 107 14.37 -2.13 -8.52
N VAL A 108 14.46 -1.14 -9.42
CA VAL A 108 13.43 -0.11 -9.58
C VAL A 108 12.10 -0.73 -10.03
N SER A 109 12.13 -1.70 -10.95
CA SER A 109 10.92 -2.37 -11.44
C SER A 109 10.24 -3.16 -10.32
N LEU A 110 11.02 -3.86 -9.48
CA LEU A 110 10.49 -4.54 -8.30
C LEU A 110 9.90 -3.56 -7.30
N ALA A 111 10.66 -2.51 -6.92
CA ALA A 111 10.20 -1.49 -6.00
C ALA A 111 8.89 -0.84 -6.48
N PHE A 112 8.78 -0.57 -7.79
CA PHE A 112 7.56 -0.06 -8.40
C PHE A 112 6.39 -1.03 -8.25
N MET A 113 6.57 -2.32 -8.57
CA MET A 113 5.51 -3.33 -8.47
C MET A 113 5.00 -3.49 -7.03
N PHE A 114 5.91 -3.59 -6.04
CA PHE A 114 5.54 -3.64 -4.63
C PHE A 114 4.94 -2.32 -4.13
N GLY A 115 5.40 -1.18 -4.64
CA GLY A 115 4.81 0.14 -4.36
C GLY A 115 3.36 0.23 -4.82
N ILE A 116 3.05 -0.28 -6.01
CA ILE A 116 1.67 -0.37 -6.51
C ILE A 116 0.81 -1.28 -5.61
N GLY A 117 1.30 -2.47 -5.27
CA GLY A 117 0.62 -3.37 -4.33
C GLY A 117 0.35 -2.71 -2.97
N TYR A 118 1.30 -1.94 -2.46
CA TYR A 118 1.14 -1.17 -1.23
C TYR A 118 0.05 -0.11 -1.34
N LEU A 119 0.06 0.70 -2.41
CA LEU A 119 -0.97 1.72 -2.62
C LEU A 119 -2.37 1.12 -2.77
N ILE A 120 -2.48 -0.03 -3.45
CA ILE A 120 -3.72 -0.80 -3.55
C ILE A 120 -4.20 -1.24 -2.16
N SER A 121 -3.31 -1.78 -1.33
CA SER A 121 -3.65 -2.29 0.01
C SER A 121 -4.22 -1.20 0.95
N ARG A 122 -3.90 0.07 0.69
CA ARG A 122 -4.39 1.23 1.46
C ARG A 122 -5.76 1.74 1.00
N GLY A 123 -6.37 1.10 0.01
CA GLY A 123 -7.73 1.41 -0.44
C GLY A 123 -7.83 2.67 -1.28
N ASN A 124 -6.77 3.03 -2.01
CA ASN A 124 -6.74 4.29 -2.76
C ASN A 124 -7.51 4.19 -4.09
N GLU A 125 -8.60 4.94 -4.25
CA GLU A 125 -9.56 4.76 -5.36
C GLU A 125 -8.99 5.03 -6.75
N TRP A 126 -8.07 5.97 -6.89
CA TRP A 126 -7.43 6.29 -8.18
C TRP A 126 -6.54 5.17 -8.73
N ILE A 127 -6.11 4.23 -7.88
CA ILE A 127 -5.04 3.27 -8.23
C ILE A 127 -5.52 2.28 -9.29
N LYS A 128 -6.83 2.04 -9.37
CA LYS A 128 -7.44 1.19 -10.40
C LYS A 128 -7.26 1.76 -11.80
N TYR A 129 -7.24 3.08 -11.95
CA TYR A 129 -6.99 3.74 -13.24
C TYR A 129 -5.50 3.75 -13.57
N VAL A 130 -4.64 4.00 -12.58
CA VAL A 130 -3.18 3.91 -12.76
C VAL A 130 -2.81 2.50 -13.21
N LEU A 131 -3.29 1.47 -12.52
CA LEU A 131 -3.04 0.07 -12.87
C LEU A 131 -3.61 -0.26 -14.25
N LEU A 132 -4.79 0.28 -14.62
CA LEU A 132 -5.39 0.06 -15.94
C LEU A 132 -4.53 0.63 -17.07
N VAL A 133 -4.01 1.85 -16.90
CA VAL A 133 -3.13 2.48 -17.89
C VAL A 133 -1.81 1.71 -18.01
N LEU A 134 -1.19 1.35 -16.88
CA LEU A 134 0.03 0.54 -16.88
C LEU A 134 -0.19 -0.82 -17.55
N PHE A 135 -1.32 -1.46 -17.28
CA PHE A 135 -1.70 -2.71 -17.92
C PHE A 135 -1.87 -2.56 -19.43
N ALA A 136 -2.57 -1.51 -19.88
CA ALA A 136 -2.74 -1.22 -21.31
C ALA A 136 -1.40 -0.98 -22.02
N LEU A 137 -0.46 -0.27 -21.38
CA LEU A 137 0.92 -0.12 -21.89
C LEU A 137 1.65 -1.47 -21.94
N GLY A 138 1.49 -2.30 -20.91
CA GLY A 138 2.05 -3.65 -20.85
C GLY A 138 1.56 -4.57 -21.98
N LEU A 139 0.30 -4.43 -22.40
CA LEU A 139 -0.27 -5.20 -23.52
C LEU A 139 0.43 -4.92 -24.86
N ILE A 140 1.03 -3.75 -25.06
CA ILE A 140 1.84 -3.46 -26.26
C ILE A 140 3.03 -4.43 -26.34
N GLY A 141 3.55 -4.85 -25.18
CA GLY A 141 4.64 -5.82 -25.07
C GLY A 141 4.23 -7.28 -25.30
N ILE A 142 2.95 -7.60 -25.49
CA ILE A 142 2.47 -8.99 -25.56
C ILE A 142 3.05 -9.76 -26.75
N ILE A 143 3.40 -9.06 -27.83
CA ILE A 143 4.04 -9.65 -29.02
C ILE A 143 5.37 -10.30 -28.63
N PHE A 144 6.12 -9.68 -27.70
CA PHE A 144 7.37 -10.23 -27.18
C PHE A 144 7.14 -11.44 -26.27
N ILE A 145 6.02 -11.49 -25.54
CA ILE A 145 5.66 -12.65 -24.69
C ILE A 145 5.43 -13.90 -25.53
N ILE A 146 4.70 -13.77 -26.65
CA ILE A 146 4.44 -14.87 -27.58
C ILE A 146 5.75 -15.38 -28.19
N ALA A 147 6.65 -14.46 -28.58
CA ALA A 147 7.97 -14.82 -29.10
C ALA A 147 8.86 -15.54 -28.06
N ASN A 148 8.73 -15.18 -26.77
CA ASN A 148 9.46 -15.83 -25.68
C ASN A 148 8.96 -17.24 -25.41
N LEU A 149 7.66 -17.54 -25.54
CA LEU A 149 7.11 -18.87 -25.26
C LEU A 149 7.76 -19.99 -26.11
N ALA A 150 8.23 -19.65 -27.32
CA ALA A 150 8.95 -20.58 -28.19
C ALA A 150 10.43 -20.77 -27.85
N LYS A 151 11.07 -19.77 -27.21
CA LYS A 151 12.50 -19.76 -26.91
C LYS A 151 12.80 -20.14 -25.46
N ASP A 152 11.99 -19.64 -24.54
CA ASP A 152 12.00 -19.95 -23.13
C ASP A 152 10.55 -20.14 -22.64
N PRO A 153 10.06 -21.40 -22.70
CA PRO A 153 8.72 -21.74 -22.24
C PRO A 153 8.46 -21.39 -20.78
N VAL A 154 9.47 -21.43 -19.90
CA VAL A 154 9.31 -21.16 -18.47
C VAL A 154 8.97 -19.69 -18.26
N THR A 155 9.77 -18.78 -18.85
CA THR A 155 9.45 -17.34 -18.85
C THR A 155 8.10 -17.05 -19.47
N GLY A 156 7.79 -17.71 -20.59
CA GLY A 156 6.50 -17.56 -21.26
C GLY A 156 5.32 -17.87 -20.34
N VAL A 157 5.37 -19.02 -19.64
CA VAL A 157 4.34 -19.41 -18.66
C VAL A 157 4.25 -18.43 -17.50
N VAL A 158 5.39 -18.00 -16.93
CA VAL A 158 5.41 -17.02 -15.84
C VAL A 158 4.75 -15.71 -16.26
N ASN A 159 5.07 -15.19 -17.44
CA ASN A 159 4.48 -13.95 -17.97
C ASN A 159 2.97 -14.08 -18.21
N ILE A 160 2.50 -15.24 -18.71
CA ILE A 160 1.06 -15.51 -18.88
C ILE A 160 0.35 -15.50 -17.52
N VAL A 161 0.89 -16.22 -16.52
CA VAL A 161 0.33 -16.26 -15.17
C VAL A 161 0.30 -14.86 -14.56
N GLN A 162 1.39 -14.10 -14.67
CA GLN A 162 1.44 -12.70 -14.22
C GLN A 162 0.36 -11.84 -14.87
N THR A 163 0.16 -11.99 -16.19
CA THR A 163 -0.88 -11.25 -16.92
C THR A 163 -2.28 -11.59 -16.40
N LEU A 164 -2.57 -12.88 -16.16
CA LEU A 164 -3.85 -13.32 -15.62
C LEU A 164 -4.09 -12.78 -14.20
N LEU A 165 -3.06 -12.78 -13.35
CA LEU A 165 -3.14 -12.22 -12.00
C LEU A 165 -3.40 -10.71 -12.03
N GLN A 166 -2.74 -9.97 -12.92
CA GLN A 166 -2.95 -8.53 -13.08
C GLN A 166 -4.37 -8.20 -13.59
N ILE A 167 -4.89 -8.98 -14.56
CA ILE A 167 -6.29 -8.86 -15.02
C ILE A 167 -7.25 -9.08 -13.85
N TRP A 168 -7.03 -10.14 -13.06
CA TRP A 168 -7.91 -10.45 -11.93
C TRP A 168 -7.86 -9.38 -10.83
N ALA A 169 -6.67 -8.82 -10.56
CA ALA A 169 -6.51 -7.68 -9.66
C ALA A 169 -7.31 -6.46 -10.15
N LEU A 170 -7.24 -6.14 -11.44
CA LEU A 170 -8.03 -5.05 -12.03
C LEU A 170 -9.53 -5.29 -11.89
N VAL A 171 -10.03 -6.49 -12.22
CA VAL A 171 -11.44 -6.84 -12.08
C VAL A 171 -11.92 -6.65 -10.64
N LEU A 172 -11.14 -7.08 -9.65
CA LEU A 172 -11.48 -6.90 -8.24
C LEU A 172 -11.50 -5.43 -7.82
N LEU A 173 -10.55 -4.61 -8.29
CA LEU A 173 -10.52 -3.18 -8.02
C LEU A 173 -11.72 -2.43 -8.61
N PHE A 174 -12.14 -2.77 -9.83
CA PHE A 174 -13.30 -2.15 -10.46
C PHE A 174 -14.64 -2.62 -9.88
N LYS A 175 -14.67 -3.77 -9.20
CA LYS A 175 -15.83 -4.21 -8.40
C LYS A 175 -16.01 -3.46 -7.09
N VAL A 176 -15.05 -2.62 -6.69
CA VAL A 176 -15.21 -1.78 -5.49
C VAL A 176 -16.15 -0.62 -5.82
N PRO A 177 -17.27 -0.46 -5.11
CA PRO A 177 -18.19 0.65 -5.33
C PRO A 177 -17.50 1.99 -5.09
N ASN A 178 -17.78 2.98 -5.94
CA ASN A 178 -17.25 4.32 -5.75
C ASN A 178 -17.95 4.96 -4.54
N LYS A 179 -17.19 5.63 -3.66
CA LYS A 179 -17.77 6.36 -2.50
C LYS A 179 -18.82 7.43 -2.85
N LYS A 180 -18.94 7.80 -4.14
CA LYS A 180 -19.88 8.82 -4.64
C LYS A 180 -21.27 8.27 -4.98
N GLU A 181 -21.53 6.98 -4.85
CA GLU A 181 -22.86 6.40 -5.03
C GLU A 181 -23.51 6.11 -3.67
N ASN A 182 -23.87 7.18 -2.96
CA ASN A 182 -25.05 7.17 -2.10
C ASN A 182 -26.02 8.18 -2.73
N PRO A 183 -27.24 7.78 -3.14
CA PRO A 183 -28.28 8.74 -3.51
C PRO A 183 -28.64 9.66 -2.33
#